data_AF-A0A9E2FY43-F1
#
_entry.id   AF-A0A9E2FY43-F1
#
_cell.length_a   1.000
_cell.length_b   1.000
_cell.length_c   1.000
_cell.angle_alpha   90.00
_cell.angle_beta   90.00
_cell.angle_gamma   90.00
#
_symmetry.space_group_name_H-M   'P 1'
#
loop_
_entity.id
_entity.type
_entity.pdbx_description
1 polymer ?
#
loop_
_entity_poly.entity_id
_entity_poly.type
_entity_poly.pdbx_seq_one_letter_code
_entity_poly.pdbx_strand_id
1 'polypeptide(L)'
;MDELLLFIDGSVNTQAKIGYGAYLAVPEHGLSLDSLGTRVKVRRFENTSSTKLELQTLLWALCDIEPFGRKVIVYTDSQNIMGLQGRRDRFEQNNYRAKNNRLLNNSELYQEFYRVTDQLHCELVKVRGHKRANQKDDIDRLFTLVDRAARNALRGDNC
;
A
#
# COMPACT_ATOMS: atom_id res chain seq x y z
N MET A 1 -4.26 -11.85 20.36
CA MET A 1 -3.06 -11.47 19.59
C MET A 1 -3.31 -10.06 19.15
N ASP A 2 -2.41 -9.12 19.40
CA ASP A 2 -2.61 -7.74 18.93
C ASP A 2 -2.41 -7.71 17.41
N GLU A 3 -3.50 -7.57 16.67
CA GLU A 3 -3.46 -7.36 15.22
C GLU A 3 -3.43 -5.86 14.89
N LEU A 4 -2.70 -5.51 13.83
CA LEU A 4 -2.62 -4.16 13.29
C LEU A 4 -3.22 -4.14 11.89
N LEU A 5 -4.31 -3.41 11.73
CA LEU A 5 -4.92 -3.16 10.43
C LEU A 5 -4.18 -2.01 9.75
N LEU A 6 -3.62 -2.27 8.57
CA LEU A 6 -2.89 -1.28 7.78
C LEU A 6 -3.64 -1.01 6.48
N PHE A 7 -4.06 0.22 6.26
CA PHE A 7 -4.72 0.64 5.05
C PHE A 7 -3.73 1.47 4.23
N ILE A 8 -3.56 1.14 2.95
CA ILE A 8 -2.66 1.87 2.05
C ILE A 8 -3.37 2.23 0.75
N ASP A 9 -3.07 3.41 0.21
CA ASP A 9 -3.47 3.81 -1.12
C ASP A 9 -2.50 4.84 -1.72
N GLY A 10 -2.55 5.05 -3.03
CA GLY A 10 -1.69 5.99 -3.72
C GLY A 10 -2.38 6.68 -4.90
N SER A 11 -2.06 7.95 -5.10
CA SER A 11 -2.50 8.72 -6.26
C SER A 11 -1.32 9.29 -7.01
N VAL A 12 -1.28 9.16 -8.33
CA VAL A 12 -0.14 9.57 -9.16
C VAL A 12 -0.57 10.48 -10.30
N ASN A 13 0.20 11.55 -10.54
CA ASN A 13 0.24 12.27 -11.80
C ASN A 13 1.29 11.58 -12.70
N THR A 14 0.83 10.79 -13.66
CA THR A 14 1.72 10.00 -14.53
C THR A 14 2.55 10.85 -15.48
N GLN A 15 2.10 12.06 -15.83
CA GLN A 15 2.82 12.98 -16.70
C GLN A 15 4.03 13.56 -15.97
N ALA A 16 3.82 14.06 -14.76
CA ALA A 16 4.88 14.62 -13.93
C ALA A 16 5.70 13.54 -13.18
N LYS A 17 5.25 12.28 -13.19
CA LYS A 17 5.81 11.15 -12.41
C LYS A 17 5.91 11.44 -10.92
N ILE A 18 4.99 12.25 -10.41
CA ILE A 18 4.86 12.57 -8.99
C ILE A 18 3.64 11.84 -8.45
N GLY A 19 3.79 11.17 -7.33
CA GLY A 19 2.71 10.49 -6.65
C GLY A 19 2.71 10.74 -5.16
N TYR A 20 1.56 10.53 -4.56
CA TYR A 20 1.34 10.64 -3.13
C TYR A 20 0.82 9.31 -2.62
N GLY A 21 1.60 8.67 -1.74
CA GLY A 21 1.18 7.50 -0.99
C GLY A 21 0.58 7.94 0.32
N ALA A 22 -0.48 7.27 0.75
CA ALA A 22 -1.10 7.48 2.05
C ALA A 22 -1.24 6.15 2.77
N TYR A 23 -1.15 6.18 4.10
CA TYR A 23 -1.49 5.04 4.91
C TYR A 23 -2.15 5.42 6.23
N LEU A 24 -2.89 4.46 6.80
CA LEU A 24 -3.45 4.51 8.14
C LEU A 24 -3.24 3.18 8.84
N ALA A 25 -2.68 3.19 10.05
CA ALA A 25 -2.52 2.01 10.88
C ALA A 25 -3.47 2.09 12.08
N VAL A 26 -4.27 1.05 12.29
CA VAL A 26 -5.31 0.98 13.34
C VAL A 26 -5.14 -0.33 14.11
N PRO A 27 -4.90 -0.29 15.43
CA PRO A 27 -4.97 -1.49 16.27
C PRO A 27 -6.37 -2.09 16.21
N GLU A 28 -6.49 -3.41 16.06
CA GLU A 28 -7.80 -4.09 15.94
C GLU A 28 -8.78 -3.73 17.07
N HIS A 29 -8.26 -3.53 18.29
CA HIS A 29 -9.07 -3.27 19.48
C HIS A 29 -9.15 -1.77 19.86
N GLY A 30 -8.69 -0.86 19.02
CA GLY A 30 -8.55 0.54 19.41
C GLY A 30 -8.58 1.52 18.26
N LEU A 31 -9.72 2.18 18.08
CA LEU A 31 -9.91 3.65 18.12
C LEU A 31 -11.33 3.98 17.63
N SER A 32 -11.98 4.98 18.22
CA SER A 32 -13.20 5.55 17.62
C SER A 32 -12.83 6.24 16.31
N LEU A 33 -13.66 6.05 15.27
CA LEU A 33 -13.48 6.61 13.92
C LEU A 33 -13.17 8.12 13.94
N ASP A 34 -13.73 8.86 14.90
CA ASP A 34 -13.58 10.31 15.05
C ASP A 34 -12.13 10.74 15.39
N SER A 35 -11.30 9.84 15.92
CA SER A 35 -9.89 10.11 16.26
C SER A 35 -8.87 9.66 15.21
N LEU A 36 -9.35 9.06 14.09
CA LEU A 36 -8.51 8.43 13.06
C LEU A 36 -8.24 9.33 11.85
N GLY A 37 -9.13 10.30 11.55
CA GLY A 37 -8.97 11.19 10.39
C GLY A 37 -7.65 11.99 10.40
N THR A 38 -7.15 12.37 11.57
CA THR A 38 -5.88 13.09 11.78
C THR A 38 -4.63 12.20 11.77
N ARG A 39 -4.79 10.87 11.65
CA ARG A 39 -3.67 9.91 11.71
C ARG A 39 -3.24 9.39 10.35
N VAL A 40 -3.97 9.72 9.28
CA VAL A 40 -3.56 9.34 7.93
C VAL A 40 -2.24 10.03 7.61
N LYS A 41 -1.18 9.25 7.43
CA LYS A 41 0.12 9.75 7.02
C LYS A 41 0.16 9.79 5.50
N VAL A 42 0.71 10.86 4.95
CA VAL A 42 0.85 11.05 3.51
C VAL A 42 2.30 11.39 3.18
N ARG A 43 2.81 10.82 2.09
CA ARG A 43 4.18 11.06 1.61
C ARG A 43 4.21 11.24 0.10
N ARG A 44 4.98 12.22 -0.34
CA ARG A 44 5.27 12.49 -1.76
C ARG A 44 6.38 11.56 -2.25
N PHE A 45 6.23 11.08 -3.48
CA PHE A 45 7.19 10.25 -4.21
C PHE A 45 7.41 10.82 -5.60
N GLU A 46 8.67 10.97 -5.98
CA GLU A 46 9.07 11.41 -7.32
C GLU A 46 9.51 10.24 -8.18
N ASN A 47 9.53 10.45 -9.51
CA ASN A 47 9.94 9.44 -10.49
C ASN A 47 9.21 8.10 -10.27
N THR A 48 7.90 8.19 -10.04
CA THR A 48 7.03 7.06 -9.75
C THR A 48 5.98 6.82 -10.84
N SER A 49 5.27 5.71 -10.71
CA SER A 49 4.14 5.29 -11.54
C SER A 49 3.11 4.60 -10.62
N SER A 50 1.89 4.33 -11.08
CA SER A 50 0.85 3.74 -10.20
C SER A 50 1.34 2.49 -9.48
N THR A 51 1.85 1.51 -10.24
CA THR A 51 2.36 0.25 -9.69
C THR A 51 3.60 0.44 -8.80
N LYS A 52 4.48 1.39 -9.13
CA LYS A 52 5.68 1.68 -8.33
C LYS A 52 5.29 2.34 -7.01
N LEU A 53 4.37 3.30 -7.06
CA LEU A 53 3.86 4.04 -5.92
C LEU A 53 3.13 3.12 -4.94
N GLU A 54 2.30 2.20 -5.42
CA GLU A 54 1.64 1.19 -4.58
C GLU A 54 2.65 0.42 -3.73
N LEU A 55 3.73 -0.07 -4.33
CA LEU A 55 4.80 -0.79 -3.61
C LEU A 55 5.59 0.10 -2.68
N GLN A 56 5.97 1.29 -3.14
CA GLN A 56 6.67 2.27 -2.31
C GLN A 56 5.86 2.65 -1.08
N THR A 57 4.55 2.80 -1.23
CA THR A 57 3.64 3.15 -0.13
C THR A 57 3.54 2.01 0.87
N LEU A 58 3.38 0.76 0.41
CA LEU A 58 3.38 -0.40 1.29
C LEU A 58 4.68 -0.52 2.08
N LEU A 59 5.82 -0.47 1.40
CA LEU A 59 7.13 -0.61 2.02
C LEU A 59 7.42 0.53 3.00
N TRP A 60 7.06 1.75 2.63
CA TRP A 60 7.16 2.90 3.53
C TRP A 60 6.31 2.71 4.79
N ALA A 61 5.05 2.29 4.64
CA ALA A 61 4.16 2.10 5.77
C ALA A 61 4.64 0.98 6.70
N LEU A 62 5.07 -0.16 6.16
CA LEU A 62 5.60 -1.28 6.96
C LEU A 62 6.88 -0.91 7.72
N CYS A 63 7.75 -0.10 7.10
CA CYS A 63 8.96 0.41 7.74
C CYS A 63 8.63 1.42 8.86
N ASP A 64 7.67 2.31 8.62
CA ASP A 64 7.32 3.40 9.56
C ASP A 64 6.50 2.93 10.78
N ILE A 65 5.75 1.82 10.67
CA ILE A 65 4.95 1.28 11.79
C ILE A 65 5.71 0.30 12.68
N GLU A 66 6.89 -0.18 12.26
CA GLU A 66 7.75 -1.15 12.94
C GLU A 66 6.96 -2.19 13.76
N PRO A 67 6.29 -3.18 13.13
CA PRO A 67 5.22 -3.91 13.81
C PRO A 67 5.64 -4.89 14.94
N PHE A 68 6.88 -4.87 15.46
CA PHE A 68 7.40 -5.62 16.62
C PHE A 68 6.71 -6.98 16.92
N GLY A 69 6.65 -7.89 15.94
CA GLY A 69 6.08 -9.24 16.11
C GLY A 69 4.55 -9.33 16.11
N ARG A 70 3.83 -8.24 15.85
CA ARG A 70 2.38 -8.22 15.62
C ARG A 70 2.03 -8.71 14.23
N LYS A 71 0.85 -9.31 14.10
CA LYS A 71 0.26 -9.62 12.79
C LYS A 71 -0.23 -8.32 12.16
N VAL A 72 0.13 -8.08 10.90
CA VAL A 72 -0.30 -6.92 10.12
C VAL A 72 -1.24 -7.38 9.03
N ILE A 73 -2.46 -6.84 9.00
CA ILE A 73 -3.43 -7.08 7.93
C ILE A 73 -3.47 -5.85 7.02
N VAL A 74 -2.95 -5.99 5.81
CA VAL A 74 -2.83 -4.90 4.84
C VAL A 74 -4.04 -4.89 3.92
N TYR A 75 -4.79 -3.79 3.94
CA TYR A 75 -5.91 -3.50 3.07
C TYR A 75 -5.48 -2.59 1.92
N THR A 76 -5.64 -3.08 0.69
CA THR A 76 -5.35 -2.35 -0.55
C THR A 76 -6.25 -2.80 -1.68
N ASP A 77 -6.50 -1.96 -2.69
CA ASP A 77 -7.18 -2.34 -3.93
C ASP A 77 -6.21 -2.71 -5.07
N SER A 78 -4.90 -2.54 -4.85
CA SER A 78 -3.84 -2.81 -5.84
C SER A 78 -3.87 -4.24 -6.34
N GLN A 79 -4.13 -4.42 -7.64
CA GLN A 79 -4.00 -5.72 -8.29
C GLN A 79 -2.55 -6.21 -8.31
N ASN A 80 -1.60 -5.28 -8.42
CA ASN A 80 -0.20 -5.65 -8.51
C ASN A 80 0.29 -6.28 -7.21
N ILE A 81 -0.02 -5.67 -6.06
CA ILE A 81 0.34 -6.19 -4.73
C ILE A 81 -0.30 -7.56 -4.51
N MET A 82 -1.61 -7.71 -4.78
CA MET A 82 -2.29 -9.00 -4.64
C MET A 82 -1.67 -10.09 -5.53
N GLY A 83 -1.24 -9.73 -6.73
CA GLY A 83 -0.62 -10.67 -7.67
C GLY A 83 0.85 -10.95 -7.42
N LEU A 84 1.52 -10.32 -6.45
CA LEU A 84 2.96 -10.58 -6.22
C LEU A 84 3.22 -11.94 -5.62
N GLN A 85 2.41 -12.39 -4.65
CA GLN A 85 2.59 -13.70 -4.02
C GLN A 85 2.65 -14.83 -5.05
N GLY A 86 1.71 -14.86 -6.01
CA GLY A 86 1.70 -15.86 -7.09
C GLY A 86 2.78 -15.69 -8.17
N ARG A 87 3.54 -14.58 -8.16
CA ARG A 87 4.62 -14.32 -9.13
C ARG A 87 6.01 -14.54 -8.53
N ARG A 88 6.13 -14.78 -7.22
CA ARG A 88 7.39 -14.86 -6.49
C ARG A 88 8.33 -15.91 -7.08
N ASP A 89 7.92 -17.17 -7.11
CA ASP A 89 8.75 -18.28 -7.58
C ASP A 89 9.32 -18.00 -8.97
N ARG A 90 8.46 -17.50 -9.87
CA ARG A 90 8.87 -17.14 -11.23
C ARG A 90 9.88 -15.99 -11.23
N PHE A 91 9.69 -14.96 -10.40
CA PHE A 91 10.62 -13.83 -10.35
C PHE A 91 11.97 -14.26 -9.77
N GLU A 92 12.00 -15.04 -8.69
CA GLU A 92 13.23 -15.53 -8.07
C GLU A 92 13.98 -16.48 -9.01
N GLN A 93 13.31 -17.48 -9.62
CA GLN A 93 13.92 -18.43 -10.56
C GLN A 93 14.54 -17.74 -11.79
N ASN A 94 13.94 -16.65 -12.26
CA ASN A 94 14.44 -15.91 -13.42
C ASN A 94 15.34 -14.73 -13.04
N ASN A 95 15.82 -14.64 -11.79
CA ASN A 95 16.63 -13.54 -11.28
C ASN A 95 16.02 -12.16 -11.59
N TYR A 96 14.70 -12.06 -11.50
CA TYR A 96 13.91 -10.86 -11.81
C TYR A 96 14.11 -10.35 -13.24
N ARG A 97 14.39 -11.23 -14.21
CA ARG A 97 14.55 -10.88 -15.63
C ARG A 97 13.35 -11.31 -16.45
N ALA A 98 13.03 -10.52 -17.46
CA ALA A 98 12.06 -10.84 -18.49
C ALA A 98 12.64 -11.80 -19.54
N LYS A 99 11.79 -12.36 -20.42
CA LYS A 99 12.20 -13.29 -21.48
C LYS A 99 13.27 -12.74 -22.44
N ASN A 100 13.32 -11.42 -22.61
CA ASN A 100 14.36 -10.73 -23.39
C ASN A 100 15.64 -10.42 -22.59
N ASN A 101 15.82 -11.08 -21.45
CA ASN A 101 16.95 -10.94 -20.52
C ASN A 101 17.08 -9.55 -19.84
N ARG A 102 16.14 -8.63 -20.07
CA ARG A 102 16.11 -7.32 -19.39
C ARG A 102 15.61 -7.49 -17.96
N LEU A 103 16.14 -6.70 -17.03
CA LEU A 103 15.64 -6.64 -15.66
C LEU A 103 14.18 -6.17 -15.66
N LEU A 104 13.34 -6.80 -14.85
CA LEU A 104 11.96 -6.40 -14.67
C LEU A 104 11.90 -4.99 -14.07
N ASN A 105 10.97 -4.18 -14.54
CA ASN A 105 10.67 -2.91 -13.92
C ASN A 105 10.26 -3.14 -12.46
N ASN A 106 10.79 -2.32 -11.55
CA ASN A 106 10.59 -2.41 -10.10
C ASN A 106 11.16 -3.69 -9.45
N SER A 107 12.12 -4.37 -10.07
CA SER A 107 12.77 -5.57 -9.52
C SER A 107 13.24 -5.40 -8.08
N GLU A 108 13.91 -4.29 -7.79
CA GLU A 108 14.40 -3.94 -6.44
C GLU A 108 13.25 -3.84 -5.43
N LEU A 109 12.12 -3.23 -5.83
CA LEU A 109 10.94 -3.12 -4.96
C LEU A 109 10.25 -4.47 -4.77
N TYR A 110 10.28 -5.36 -5.76
CA TYR A 110 9.76 -6.73 -5.58
C TYR A 110 10.62 -7.52 -4.61
N GLN A 111 11.96 -7.44 -4.74
CA GLN A 111 12.88 -8.09 -3.81
C GLN A 111 12.67 -7.59 -2.39
N GLU A 112 12.58 -6.27 -2.23
CA GLU A 112 12.34 -5.64 -0.92
C GLU A 112 10.97 -6.01 -0.35
N PHE A 113 9.94 -6.07 -1.18
CA PHE A 113 8.61 -6.55 -0.78
C PHE A 113 8.67 -7.96 -0.21
N TYR A 114 9.32 -8.92 -0.89
CA TYR A 114 9.42 -10.28 -0.38
C TYR A 114 10.27 -10.33 0.90
N ARG A 115 11.39 -9.61 0.94
CA ARG A 115 12.25 -9.52 2.13
C ARG A 115 11.49 -9.03 3.36
N VAL A 116 10.73 -7.95 3.22
CA VAL A 116 9.97 -7.35 4.34
C VAL A 116 8.78 -8.24 4.72
N THR A 117 8.05 -8.78 3.74
CA THR A 117 6.89 -9.64 4.02
C THR A 117 7.25 -11.01 4.59
N ASP A 118 8.47 -11.51 4.35
CA ASP A 118 8.97 -12.74 4.99
C ASP A 118 9.34 -12.51 6.47
N GLN A 119 9.80 -11.31 6.80
CA GLN A 119 10.20 -10.95 8.17
C GLN A 119 9.00 -10.59 9.05
N LEU A 120 7.88 -10.20 8.43
CA LEU A 120 6.68 -9.74 9.12
C LEU A 120 5.55 -10.76 8.96
N HIS A 121 4.72 -10.93 9.98
CA HIS A 121 3.48 -11.69 9.87
C HIS A 121 2.43 -10.84 9.11
N CYS A 122 2.60 -10.72 7.79
CA CYS A 122 1.81 -9.86 6.92
C CYS A 122 0.75 -10.65 6.14
N GLU A 123 -0.51 -10.26 6.28
CA GLU A 123 -1.64 -10.76 5.49
C GLU A 123 -2.12 -9.67 4.53
N LEU A 124 -2.37 -10.03 3.27
CA LEU A 124 -2.82 -9.11 2.24
C LEU A 124 -4.30 -9.31 1.95
N VAL A 125 -5.11 -8.28 2.18
CA VAL A 125 -6.56 -8.30 1.94
C VAL A 125 -6.94 -7.28 0.88
N LYS A 126 -7.61 -7.78 -0.16
CA LYS A 126 -8.09 -6.95 -1.26
C LYS A 126 -9.38 -6.23 -0.89
N VAL A 127 -9.38 -4.90 -0.90
CA VAL A 127 -10.60 -4.10 -0.78
C VAL A 127 -11.25 -3.94 -2.15
N ARG A 128 -12.59 -3.96 -2.19
CA ARG A 128 -13.32 -3.59 -3.42
C ARG A 128 -13.43 -2.07 -3.48
N GLY A 129 -12.72 -1.46 -4.43
CA GLY A 129 -12.85 -0.03 -4.68
C GLY A 129 -14.30 0.39 -4.91
N HIS A 130 -14.66 1.56 -4.39
CA HIS A 130 -15.89 2.30 -4.73
C HIS A 130 -17.25 1.60 -4.48
N LYS A 131 -17.51 1.10 -3.26
CA LYS A 131 -18.88 0.77 -2.83
C LYS A 131 -19.73 2.03 -2.56
N ARG A 132 -21.05 1.94 -2.78
CA ARG A 132 -22.01 3.01 -2.43
C ARG A 132 -22.02 3.21 -0.91
N ALA A 133 -22.24 4.44 -0.45
CA ALA A 133 -22.13 4.82 0.96
C ALA A 133 -23.01 3.98 1.92
N ASN A 134 -24.17 3.52 1.45
CA ASN A 134 -25.10 2.66 2.18
C ASN A 134 -24.66 1.18 2.28
N GLN A 135 -23.58 0.80 1.60
CA GLN A 135 -23.01 -0.56 1.59
C GLN A 135 -21.60 -0.61 2.18
N LYS A 136 -21.10 0.51 2.70
CA LYS A 136 -19.75 0.59 3.27
C LYS A 136 -19.73 0.08 4.69
N ASP A 137 -18.90 -0.93 4.93
CA ASP A 137 -18.49 -1.34 6.28
C ASP A 137 -17.40 -0.39 6.83
N ASP A 138 -16.95 -0.62 8.06
CA ASP A 138 -15.94 0.23 8.69
C ASP A 138 -14.59 0.16 7.98
N ILE A 139 -14.24 -0.99 7.39
CA ILE A 139 -13.03 -1.16 6.55
C ILE A 139 -13.11 -0.26 5.32
N ASP A 140 -14.25 -0.23 4.63
CA ASP A 140 -14.46 0.62 3.46
C ASP A 140 -14.40 2.12 3.84
N ARG A 141 -14.87 2.49 5.02
CA ARG A 141 -14.80 3.87 5.54
C ARG A 141 -13.36 4.28 5.82
N LEU A 142 -12.60 3.43 6.53
CA LEU A 142 -11.18 3.66 6.81
C LEU A 142 -10.37 3.74 5.52
N PHE A 143 -10.60 2.83 4.58
CA PHE A 143 -9.94 2.86 3.27
C PHE A 143 -10.26 4.15 2.50
N THR A 144 -11.51 4.63 2.55
CA THR A 144 -11.91 5.90 1.92
C THR A 144 -11.13 7.10 2.47
N LEU A 145 -10.75 7.09 3.76
CA LEU A 145 -9.94 8.17 4.34
C LEU A 145 -8.54 8.21 3.71
N VAL A 146 -7.91 7.05 3.55
CA VAL A 146 -6.57 6.91 2.97
C VAL A 146 -6.57 7.32 1.49
N ASP A 147 -7.50 6.80 0.72
CA ASP A 147 -7.71 7.11 -0.70
C ASP A 147 -7.95 8.62 -0.92
N ARG A 148 -8.82 9.22 -0.09
CA ARG A 148 -9.08 10.66 -0.15
C ARG A 148 -7.84 11.48 0.22
N ALA A 149 -7.06 11.06 1.20
CA ALA A 149 -5.85 11.76 1.62
C ALA A 149 -4.80 11.78 0.49
N ALA A 150 -4.55 10.64 -0.15
CA ALA A 150 -3.63 10.54 -1.30
C ALA A 150 -4.07 11.45 -2.45
N ARG A 151 -5.36 11.41 -2.82
CA ARG A 151 -5.92 12.24 -3.90
C ARG A 151 -5.91 13.73 -3.59
N ASN A 152 -6.23 14.12 -2.35
CA ASN A 152 -6.21 15.53 -1.95
C ASN A 152 -4.79 16.09 -1.96
N ALA A 153 -3.80 15.32 -1.49
CA ALA A 153 -2.41 15.75 -1.51
C ALA A 153 -1.89 15.94 -2.95
N LEU A 154 -2.20 15.00 -3.85
CA LEU A 154 -1.86 15.16 -5.26
C LEU A 154 -2.54 16.40 -5.90
N ARG A 155 -3.80 16.67 -5.55
CA ARG A 155 -4.51 17.87 -6.05
C ARG A 155 -3.90 19.16 -5.52
N GLY A 156 -3.52 19.20 -4.24
CA GLY A 156 -2.87 20.36 -3.63
C GLY A 156 -1.48 20.66 -4.20
N ASP A 157 -0.75 19.65 -4.69
CA ASP A 157 0.57 19.82 -5.35
C ASP A 157 0.48 20.51 -6.71
N ASN A 158 -0.69 20.47 -7.36
CA ASN A 158 -0.92 21.10 -8.66
C ASN A 158 -1.53 22.52 -8.54
N CYS A 159 -1.64 23.06 -7.32
CA CYS A 159 -2.16 24.41 -7.05
C CYS A 159 -1.03 25.39 -6.73
#